data_AF-A0AAD5SGQ1-F1
#
_entry.id   AF-A0AAD5SGQ1-F1
#
_cell.length_a   1.000
_cell.length_b   1.000
_cell.length_c   1.000
_cell.angle_alpha   90.00
_cell.angle_beta   90.00
_cell.angle_gamma   90.00
#
_symmetry.space_group_name_H-M   'P 1'
#
loop_
_entity.id
_entity.type
_entity.pdbx_description
1 polymer ?
#
loop_
_entity_poly.entity_id
_entity_poly.type
_entity_poly.pdbx_seq_one_letter_code
_entity_poly.pdbx_strand_id
1 'polypeptide(L)'
;MRVGRQVEFANAITKASSIKDDIIRKTTQLKQLFLAIWIAHDSLQWAHTAGVYFFTDIKTYNRRGLKFWLAALIVSTLGNLHRLRMNSIRIAHETKAVHLARTKGVEDEDARQGIRTLLQERQKIVWATVQDGLDILIPASGLEYVNVQSGIIGLVGMFTSVLGGYTHWNSL
;
A
#
# COMPACT_ATOMS: atom_id res chain seq x y z
N MET A 1 -17.02 -1.19 -17.52
CA MET A 1 -15.78 -1.72 -18.13
C MET A 1 -14.62 -0.80 -17.79
N ARG A 2 -13.42 -1.33 -17.52
CA ARG A 2 -12.30 -0.59 -16.90
C ARG A 2 -11.40 0.19 -17.88
N VAL A 3 -11.86 0.44 -19.11
CA VAL A 3 -11.07 1.03 -20.22
C VAL A 3 -10.67 2.51 -19.98
N GLY A 4 -11.17 3.15 -18.91
CA GLY A 4 -10.72 4.46 -18.45
C GLY A 4 -9.70 4.45 -17.30
N ARG A 5 -9.47 3.30 -16.66
CA ARG A 5 -8.64 3.21 -15.44
C ARG A 5 -7.14 3.40 -15.73
N GLN A 6 -6.72 3.17 -16.98
CA GLN A 6 -5.36 3.42 -17.46
C GLN A 6 -4.98 4.91 -17.31
N VAL A 7 -5.92 5.82 -17.58
CA VAL A 7 -5.74 7.27 -17.44
C VAL A 7 -5.62 7.64 -15.96
N GLU A 8 -6.35 6.97 -15.07
CA GLU A 8 -6.21 7.15 -13.62
C GLU A 8 -4.82 6.76 -13.13
N PHE A 9 -4.23 5.69 -13.67
CA PHE A 9 -2.85 5.29 -13.34
C PHE A 9 -1.83 6.31 -13.86
N ALA A 10 -2.00 6.84 -15.06
CA ALA A 10 -1.14 7.91 -15.59
C ALA A 10 -1.22 9.19 -14.73
N ASN A 11 -2.43 9.57 -14.31
CA ASN A 11 -2.66 10.68 -13.40
C ASN A 11 -2.08 10.41 -12.00
N ALA A 12 -2.12 9.17 -11.53
CA ALA A 12 -1.51 8.79 -10.26
C ALA A 12 0.03 8.82 -10.33
N ILE A 13 0.63 8.46 -11.46
CA ILE A 13 2.08 8.54 -11.69
C ILE A 13 2.54 10.01 -11.71
N THR A 14 1.82 10.88 -12.42
CA THR A 14 2.14 12.32 -12.45
C THR A 14 1.97 12.97 -11.09
N LYS A 15 0.91 12.64 -10.34
CA LYS A 15 0.75 13.07 -8.94
C LYS A 15 1.85 12.52 -8.03
N ALA A 16 2.33 11.30 -8.25
CA ALA A 16 3.43 10.75 -7.46
C ALA A 16 4.74 11.52 -7.68
N SER A 17 4.94 12.12 -8.86
CA SER A 17 6.15 12.92 -9.17
C SER A 17 6.32 14.16 -8.30
N SER A 18 5.25 14.68 -7.68
CA SER A 18 5.34 15.82 -6.75
C SER A 18 5.74 15.43 -5.32
N ILE A 19 5.90 14.14 -5.03
CA ILE A 19 6.33 13.66 -3.69
C ILE A 19 7.82 13.95 -3.51
N LYS A 20 8.18 14.72 -2.48
CA LYS A 20 9.59 15.08 -2.19
C LYS A 20 10.50 13.86 -1.96
N ASP A 21 10.02 12.86 -1.21
CA ASP A 21 10.79 11.66 -0.89
C ASP A 21 10.97 10.74 -2.12
N ASP A 22 12.21 10.60 -2.59
CA ASP A 22 12.54 9.84 -3.81
C ASP A 22 12.16 8.36 -3.73
N ILE A 23 12.34 7.73 -2.57
CA ILE A 23 11.97 6.31 -2.37
C ILE A 23 10.46 6.17 -2.51
N ILE A 24 9.70 7.00 -1.79
CA ILE A 24 8.24 6.97 -1.82
C ILE A 24 7.70 7.27 -3.22
N ARG A 25 8.31 8.23 -3.92
CA ARG A 25 8.01 8.58 -5.31
C ARG A 25 8.17 7.36 -6.22
N LYS A 26 9.37 6.76 -6.23
CA LYS A 26 9.69 5.61 -7.08
C LYS A 26 8.79 4.41 -6.78
N THR A 27 8.57 4.10 -5.51
CA THR A 27 7.70 2.98 -5.11
C THR A 27 6.24 3.20 -5.52
N THR A 28 5.74 4.43 -5.40
CA THR A 28 4.37 4.78 -5.83
C THR A 28 4.25 4.70 -7.36
N GLN A 29 5.22 5.23 -8.11
CA GLN A 29 5.25 5.14 -9.57
C GLN A 29 5.31 3.68 -10.04
N LEU A 30 6.18 2.87 -9.42
CA LEU A 30 6.35 1.47 -9.77
C LEU A 30 5.10 0.64 -9.46
N LYS A 31 4.41 0.90 -8.34
CA LYS A 31 3.09 0.30 -8.05
C LYS A 31 2.10 0.58 -9.17
N GLN A 32 1.96 1.85 -9.56
CA GLN A 32 0.99 2.25 -10.59
C GLN A 32 1.34 1.70 -11.97
N LEU A 33 2.64 1.59 -12.28
CA LEU A 33 3.11 0.95 -13.52
C LEU A 33 2.72 -0.54 -13.55
N PHE A 34 2.94 -1.28 -12.46
CA PHE A 34 2.55 -2.68 -12.39
C PHE A 34 1.02 -2.88 -12.46
N LEU A 35 0.23 -1.99 -11.85
CA LEU A 35 -1.23 -2.01 -11.99
C LEU A 35 -1.69 -1.69 -13.42
N ALA A 36 -0.99 -0.78 -14.11
CA ALA A 36 -1.25 -0.48 -15.52
C ALA A 36 -0.94 -1.68 -16.43
N ILE A 37 0.15 -2.41 -16.17
CA ILE A 37 0.47 -3.64 -16.92
C ILE A 37 -0.57 -4.72 -16.63
N TRP A 38 -1.00 -4.88 -15.37
CA TRP A 38 -2.06 -5.82 -15.00
C TRP A 38 -3.36 -5.53 -15.75
N ILE A 39 -3.79 -4.26 -15.80
CA ILE A 39 -5.03 -3.92 -16.50
C ILE A 39 -4.94 -4.02 -18.02
N ALA A 40 -3.74 -3.87 -18.58
CA ALA A 40 -3.50 -4.17 -20.00
C ALA A 40 -3.73 -5.67 -20.27
N HIS A 41 -3.26 -6.56 -19.39
CA HIS A 41 -3.54 -8.00 -19.49
C HIS A 41 -5.02 -8.34 -19.28
N ASP A 42 -5.70 -7.65 -18.34
CA ASP A 42 -7.15 -7.77 -18.13
C ASP A 42 -7.94 -7.35 -19.38
N SER A 43 -7.47 -6.31 -20.08
CA SER A 43 -8.09 -5.82 -21.33
C SER A 43 -7.92 -6.83 -22.48
N LEU A 44 -6.76 -7.51 -22.57
CA LEU A 44 -6.54 -8.59 -23.53
C LEU A 44 -7.47 -9.79 -23.25
N GLN A 45 -7.69 -10.12 -21.98
CA GLN A 45 -8.63 -11.18 -21.59
C GLN A 45 -10.08 -10.82 -21.88
N TRP A 46 -10.44 -9.54 -21.74
CA TRP A 46 -11.72 -9.05 -22.18
C TRP A 46 -11.88 -9.17 -23.71
N ALA A 47 -10.87 -8.78 -24.50
CA ALA A 47 -10.91 -8.88 -25.95
C ALA A 47 -11.10 -10.32 -26.44
N HIS A 48 -10.52 -11.30 -25.73
CA HIS A 48 -10.77 -12.73 -25.94
C HIS A 48 -12.24 -13.11 -25.67
N THR A 49 -12.75 -12.75 -24.50
CA THR A 49 -14.12 -13.11 -24.08
C THR A 49 -15.19 -12.42 -24.93
N ALA A 50 -14.92 -11.20 -25.40
CA ALA A 50 -15.81 -10.44 -26.27
C ALA A 50 -15.80 -10.91 -27.74
N GLY A 51 -14.95 -11.88 -28.09
CA GLY A 51 -14.84 -12.41 -29.46
C GLY A 51 -14.16 -11.46 -30.46
N VAL A 52 -13.47 -10.42 -29.98
CA VAL A 52 -12.70 -9.51 -30.84
C VAL A 52 -11.46 -10.21 -31.40
N TYR A 53 -10.79 -11.03 -30.57
CA TYR A 53 -9.65 -11.84 -30.99
C TYR A 53 -9.45 -13.05 -30.07
N PHE A 54 -9.46 -14.27 -30.63
CA PHE A 54 -9.24 -15.50 -29.87
C PHE A 54 -7.75 -15.82 -29.78
N PHE A 55 -7.17 -15.59 -28.61
CA PHE A 55 -5.83 -16.05 -28.25
C PHE A 55 -5.80 -17.55 -27.93
N THR A 56 -4.81 -18.26 -28.48
CA THR A 56 -4.60 -19.70 -28.23
C THR A 56 -4.28 -20.02 -26.77
N ASP A 57 -3.59 -19.12 -26.05
CA ASP A 57 -3.10 -19.34 -24.68
C ASP A 57 -3.54 -18.24 -23.69
N ILE A 58 -4.85 -18.00 -23.59
CA ILE A 58 -5.37 -16.94 -22.69
C ILE A 58 -4.99 -17.14 -21.21
N LYS A 59 -4.83 -18.40 -20.78
CA LYS A 59 -4.43 -18.75 -19.40
C LYS A 59 -3.05 -18.20 -19.05
N THR A 60 -2.12 -18.17 -20.01
CA THR A 60 -0.76 -17.65 -19.80
C THR A 60 -0.78 -16.13 -19.60
N TYR A 61 -1.60 -15.41 -20.37
CA TYR A 61 -1.77 -13.96 -20.22
C TYR A 61 -2.38 -13.60 -18.87
N ASN A 62 -3.40 -14.34 -18.42
CA ASN A 62 -3.99 -14.16 -17.10
C ASN A 62 -2.93 -14.41 -15.98
N ARG A 63 -2.20 -15.53 -16.06
CA ARG A 63 -1.14 -15.84 -15.08
C ARG A 63 -0.05 -14.77 -15.04
N ARG A 64 0.33 -14.18 -16.19
CA ARG A 64 1.25 -13.03 -16.23
C ARG A 64 0.66 -11.79 -15.58
N GLY A 65 -0.61 -11.48 -15.85
CA GLY A 65 -1.34 -10.39 -15.21
C GLY A 65 -1.32 -10.51 -13.68
N LEU A 66 -1.62 -11.70 -13.14
CA LEU A 66 -1.58 -11.96 -11.69
C LEU A 66 -0.19 -11.73 -11.09
N LYS A 67 0.89 -12.05 -11.81
CA LYS A 67 2.28 -11.78 -11.35
C LYS A 67 2.55 -10.29 -11.24
N PHE A 68 2.10 -9.49 -12.21
CA PHE A 68 2.24 -8.04 -12.15
C PHE A 68 1.40 -7.42 -11.04
N TRP A 69 0.19 -7.95 -10.80
CA TRP A 69 -0.61 -7.52 -9.67
C TRP A 69 0.08 -7.83 -8.33
N LEU A 70 0.61 -9.04 -8.17
CA LEU A 70 1.39 -9.43 -6.99
C LEU A 70 2.63 -8.52 -6.81
N ALA A 71 3.36 -8.23 -7.88
CA ALA A 71 4.50 -7.31 -7.85
C ALA A 71 4.08 -5.89 -7.43
N ALA A 72 2.94 -5.39 -7.91
CA ALA A 72 2.39 -4.10 -7.49
C ALA A 72 2.13 -4.04 -5.98
N LEU A 73 1.58 -5.13 -5.42
CA LEU A 73 1.27 -5.22 -4.00
C LEU A 73 2.55 -5.32 -3.14
N ILE A 74 3.54 -6.10 -3.56
CA ILE A 74 4.85 -6.19 -2.86
C ILE A 74 5.52 -4.81 -2.82
N VAL A 75 5.57 -4.12 -3.96
CA VAL A 75 6.12 -2.76 -4.05
C VAL A 75 5.32 -1.81 -3.18
N SER A 76 3.99 -1.89 -3.18
CA SER A 76 3.14 -1.08 -2.30
C SER A 76 3.47 -1.28 -0.82
N THR A 77 3.58 -2.52 -0.37
CA THR A 77 3.89 -2.88 1.02
C THR A 77 5.25 -2.34 1.44
N LEU A 78 6.28 -2.45 0.58
CA LEU A 78 7.60 -1.86 0.84
C LEU A 78 7.53 -0.33 0.96
N GLY A 79 6.73 0.32 0.11
CA GLY A 79 6.51 1.77 0.15
C GLY A 79 5.79 2.23 1.40
N ASN A 80 4.76 1.49 1.81
CA ASN A 80 4.00 1.78 3.02
C ASN A 80 4.85 1.57 4.28
N LEU A 81 5.71 0.55 4.32
CA LEU A 81 6.66 0.34 5.42
C LEU A 81 7.64 1.51 5.54
N HIS A 82 8.16 2.02 4.42
CA HIS A 82 9.01 3.20 4.41
C HIS A 82 8.27 4.46 4.89
N ARG A 83 7.02 4.66 4.44
CA ARG A 83 6.14 5.75 4.91
C ARG A 83 5.90 5.67 6.42
N LEU A 84 5.65 4.48 6.97
CA LEU A 84 5.50 4.26 8.42
C LEU A 84 6.76 4.63 9.18
N ARG A 85 7.95 4.24 8.68
CA ARG A 85 9.23 4.61 9.30
C ARG A 85 9.43 6.12 9.33
N MET A 86 9.19 6.80 8.21
CA MET A 86 9.30 8.27 8.12
C MET A 86 8.31 8.99 9.03
N ASN A 87 7.05 8.53 9.05
CA ASN A 87 6.03 9.08 9.94
C ASN A 87 6.40 8.89 11.42
N SER A 88 6.96 7.74 11.79
CA SER A 88 7.41 7.47 13.16
C SER A 88 8.57 8.39 13.60
N ILE A 89 9.51 8.68 12.68
CA ILE A 89 10.59 9.64 12.93
C ILE A 89 10.02 11.06 13.12
N ARG A 90 9.07 11.49 12.29
CA ARG A 90 8.43 12.81 12.40
C ARG A 90 7.68 12.97 13.73
N ILE A 91 6.89 11.97 14.12
CA ILE A 91 6.20 11.95 15.42
C ILE A 91 7.22 12.08 16.55
N ALA A 92 8.32 11.33 16.53
CA ALA A 92 9.35 11.41 17.57
C ALA A 92 10.00 12.81 17.66
N HIS A 93 10.22 13.47 16.52
CA HIS A 93 10.75 14.84 16.50
C HIS A 93 9.76 15.86 17.05
N GLU A 94 8.50 15.84 16.60
CA GLU A 94 7.47 16.77 17.10
C GLU A 94 7.16 16.54 18.58
N THR A 95 7.16 15.28 19.03
CA THR A 95 6.91 14.96 20.45
C THR A 95 8.04 15.49 21.34
N LYS A 96 9.29 15.43 20.89
CA LYS A 96 10.44 16.04 21.59
C LYS A 96 10.35 17.57 21.61
N ALA A 97 9.94 18.19 20.50
CA ALA A 97 9.75 19.64 20.42
C ALA A 97 8.65 20.12 21.37
N VAL A 98 7.51 19.43 21.41
CA VAL A 98 6.40 19.70 22.34
C VAL A 98 6.84 19.52 23.79
N HIS A 99 7.60 18.47 24.09
CA HIS A 99 8.10 18.24 25.45
C HIS A 99 9.04 19.37 25.91
N LEU A 100 9.95 19.83 25.03
CA LEU A 100 10.84 20.96 25.31
C LEU A 100 10.08 22.29 25.48
N ALA A 101 9.05 22.54 24.66
CA ALA A 101 8.19 23.72 24.77
C ALA A 101 7.39 23.73 26.07
N ARG A 102 6.86 22.56 26.47
CA ARG A 102 6.15 22.36 27.74
C ARG A 102 7.05 22.64 28.94
N THR A 103 8.31 22.19 28.91
CA THR A 103 9.29 22.48 29.98
C THR A 103 9.63 23.98 30.07
N LYS A 104 9.46 24.73 28.98
CA LYS A 104 9.60 26.19 28.94
C LYS A 104 8.30 26.95 29.27
N GLY A 105 7.22 26.25 29.62
CA GLY A 105 5.94 26.85 30.02
C GLY A 105 5.10 27.41 28.86
N VAL A 106 5.46 27.12 27.60
CA VAL A 106 4.68 27.51 26.42
C VAL A 106 3.82 26.32 26.02
N GLU A 107 2.50 26.44 26.16
CA GLU A 107 1.57 25.49 25.53
C GLU A 107 1.44 25.84 24.05
N ASP A 108 2.00 24.98 23.22
CA ASP A 108 1.95 25.10 21.78
C ASP A 108 0.84 24.18 21.23
N GLU A 109 -0.37 24.74 21.11
CA GLU A 109 -1.54 24.00 20.59
C GLU A 109 -1.33 23.55 19.14
N ASP A 110 -0.61 24.35 18.35
CA ASP A 110 -0.27 24.05 16.95
C ASP A 110 0.60 22.79 16.85
N ALA A 111 1.56 22.63 17.76
CA ALA A 111 2.42 21.45 17.81
C ALA A 111 1.65 20.18 18.24
N ARG A 112 0.64 20.29 19.12
CA ARG A 112 -0.26 19.18 19.45
C ARG A 112 -1.15 18.81 18.26
N GLN A 113 -1.60 19.80 17.49
CA GLN A 113 -2.38 19.57 16.29
C GLN A 113 -1.54 18.87 15.20
N GLY A 114 -0.27 19.25 15.03
CA GLY A 114 0.70 18.57 14.16
C GLY A 114 0.79 17.07 14.45
N ILE A 115 1.03 16.70 15.72
CA ILE A 115 1.10 15.29 16.14
C ILE A 115 -0.20 14.53 15.83
N ARG A 116 -1.37 15.15 16.08
CA ARG A 116 -2.67 14.53 15.77
C ARG A 116 -2.83 14.26 14.27
N THR A 117 -2.42 15.19 13.42
CA THR A 117 -2.46 14.97 11.96
C THR A 117 -1.54 13.84 11.53
N LEU A 118 -0.33 13.76 12.09
CA LEU A 118 0.63 12.67 11.82
C LEU A 118 0.09 11.30 12.25
N LEU A 119 -0.63 11.23 13.37
CA LEU A 119 -1.27 9.99 13.83
C LEU A 119 -2.41 9.54 12.90
N GLN A 120 -3.20 10.48 12.39
CA GLN A 120 -4.24 10.18 11.40
C GLN A 120 -3.63 9.68 10.08
N GLU A 121 -2.52 10.28 9.63
CA GLU A 121 -1.76 9.78 8.47
C GLU A 121 -1.25 8.36 8.71
N ARG A 122 -0.70 8.08 9.90
CA ARG A 122 -0.22 6.75 10.27
C ARG A 122 -1.34 5.71 10.16
N GLN A 123 -2.52 6.03 10.68
CA GLN A 123 -3.68 5.13 10.63
C GLN A 123 -4.06 4.79 9.18
N LYS A 124 -4.06 5.78 8.29
CA LYS A 124 -4.32 5.56 6.85
C LYS A 124 -3.28 4.63 6.22
N ILE A 125 -1.99 4.80 6.56
CA ILE A 125 -0.92 3.96 6.01
C ILE A 125 -1.03 2.52 6.55
N VAL A 126 -1.36 2.35 7.84
CA VAL A 126 -1.57 1.01 8.43
C VAL A 126 -2.72 0.30 7.72
N TRP A 127 -3.87 0.97 7.57
CA TRP A 127 -5.02 0.39 6.87
C TRP A 127 -4.68 0.00 5.42
N ALA A 128 -3.96 0.86 4.69
CA ALA A 128 -3.51 0.54 3.35
C ALA A 128 -2.56 -0.68 3.32
N THR A 129 -1.68 -0.81 4.31
CA THR A 129 -0.75 -1.95 4.43
C THR A 129 -1.49 -3.25 4.72
N VAL A 130 -2.48 -3.20 5.61
CA VAL A 130 -3.33 -4.37 5.92
C VAL A 130 -4.12 -4.78 4.70
N GLN A 131 -4.73 -3.82 3.99
CA GLN A 131 -5.46 -4.09 2.77
C GLN A 131 -4.56 -4.69 1.68
N ASP A 132 -3.41 -4.06 1.39
CA ASP A 132 -2.45 -4.60 0.41
C ASP A 132 -1.98 -6.02 0.82
N GLY A 133 -1.83 -6.29 2.12
CA GLY A 133 -1.49 -7.61 2.66
C GLY A 133 -2.57 -8.67 2.45
N LEU A 134 -3.84 -8.32 2.64
CA LEU A 134 -4.97 -9.20 2.33
C LEU A 134 -5.13 -9.41 0.83
N ASP A 135 -4.97 -8.34 0.04
CA ASP A 135 -5.09 -8.37 -1.42
C ASP A 135 -4.01 -9.26 -2.06
N ILE A 136 -2.84 -9.45 -1.42
CA ILE A 136 -1.78 -10.38 -1.89
C ILE A 136 -2.28 -11.82 -2.00
N LEU A 137 -3.25 -12.22 -1.17
CA LEU A 137 -3.79 -13.58 -1.18
C LEU A 137 -4.52 -13.91 -2.48
N ILE A 138 -5.11 -12.91 -3.14
CA ILE A 138 -5.89 -13.10 -4.37
C ILE A 138 -5.00 -13.54 -5.54
N PRO A 139 -3.97 -12.78 -5.96
CA PRO A 139 -3.06 -13.22 -7.01
C PRO A 139 -2.21 -14.41 -6.55
N ALA A 140 -1.86 -14.53 -5.26
CA ALA A 140 -1.10 -15.68 -4.76
C ALA A 140 -1.85 -17.00 -4.90
N SER A 141 -3.15 -17.01 -4.60
CA SER A 141 -4.03 -18.16 -4.81
C SER A 141 -4.22 -18.46 -6.30
N GLY A 142 -4.45 -17.43 -7.13
CA GLY A 142 -4.61 -17.60 -8.58
C GLY A 142 -3.34 -18.05 -9.32
N LEU A 143 -2.15 -17.82 -8.74
CA LEU A 143 -0.86 -18.26 -9.27
C LEU A 143 -0.44 -19.66 -8.81
N GLU A 144 -1.18 -20.26 -7.87
CA GLU A 144 -0.85 -21.54 -7.23
C GLU A 144 0.53 -21.53 -6.54
N TYR A 145 1.13 -20.35 -6.32
CA TYR A 145 2.42 -20.22 -5.61
C TYR A 145 2.32 -20.62 -4.13
N VAL A 146 1.10 -20.63 -3.61
CA VAL A 146 0.80 -20.67 -2.19
C VAL A 146 -0.26 -21.75 -1.98
N ASN A 147 0.18 -22.98 -1.74
CA ASN A 147 -0.58 -24.01 -0.99
C ASN A 147 -0.40 -23.75 0.52
N VAL A 148 -0.32 -22.48 0.93
CA VAL A 148 0.12 -22.13 2.28
C VAL A 148 -1.05 -22.39 3.21
N GLN A 149 -0.89 -23.47 3.98
CA GLN A 149 -1.68 -23.80 5.16
C GLN A 149 -2.14 -22.51 5.85
N SER A 150 -3.46 -22.35 5.94
CA SER A 150 -4.17 -21.17 6.47
C SER A 150 -3.66 -20.69 7.85
N GLY A 151 -2.87 -21.49 8.57
CA GLY A 151 -2.27 -21.17 9.86
C GLY A 151 -1.17 -20.09 9.83
N ILE A 152 -0.33 -19.98 8.80
CA ILE A 152 0.72 -18.93 8.75
C ILE A 152 0.08 -17.55 8.53
N ILE A 153 -1.01 -17.50 7.77
CA ILE A 153 -1.82 -16.30 7.52
C ILE A 153 -2.50 -15.84 8.83
N GLY A 154 -3.02 -16.79 9.62
CA GLY A 154 -3.55 -16.53 10.96
C GLY A 154 -2.49 -16.02 11.95
N LEU A 155 -1.25 -16.52 11.88
CA LEU A 155 -0.14 -16.07 12.73
C LEU A 155 0.33 -14.65 12.40
N VAL A 156 0.40 -14.29 11.12
CA VAL A 156 0.72 -12.92 10.70
C VAL A 156 -0.41 -11.96 11.10
N GLY A 157 -1.67 -12.40 11.01
CA GLY A 157 -2.84 -11.70 11.54
C GLY A 157 -2.81 -11.52 13.06
N MET A 158 -2.37 -12.54 13.81
CA MET A 158 -2.20 -12.47 15.26
C MET A 158 -1.08 -11.50 15.65
N PHE A 159 0.07 -11.56 14.99
CA PHE A 159 1.19 -10.63 15.22
C PHE A 159 0.80 -9.18 14.92
N THR A 160 0.00 -8.95 13.87
CA THR A 160 -0.52 -7.60 13.57
C THR A 160 -1.60 -7.16 14.54
N SER A 161 -2.45 -8.07 15.04
CA SER A 161 -3.43 -7.77 16.09
C SER A 161 -2.78 -7.45 17.44
N VAL A 162 -1.67 -8.12 17.78
CA VAL A 162 -0.88 -7.83 18.99
C VAL A 162 -0.15 -6.49 18.87
N LEU A 163 0.39 -6.15 17.70
CA LEU A 163 0.98 -4.82 17.46
C LEU A 163 -0.08 -3.69 17.45
N GLY A 164 -1.27 -3.96 16.92
CA GLY A 164 -2.42 -3.05 16.96
C GLY A 164 -2.95 -2.86 18.39
N GLY A 165 -3.03 -3.92 19.18
CA GLY A 165 -3.44 -3.88 20.59
C GLY A 165 -2.42 -3.16 21.47
N TYR A 166 -1.12 -3.41 21.27
CA TYR A 166 -0.05 -2.73 22.02
C TYR A 166 0.00 -1.23 21.72
N THR A 167 -0.32 -0.84 20.48
CA THR A 167 -0.42 0.59 20.10
C THR A 167 -1.69 1.25 20.63
N HIS A 168 -2.80 0.51 20.77
CA HIS A 168 -4.03 1.03 21.39
C HIS A 168 -3.89 1.17 22.92
N TRP A 169 -3.26 0.19 23.58
CA TRP A 169 -3.09 0.18 25.04
C TRP A 169 -2.10 1.24 25.53
N ASN A 170 -1.09 1.57 24.73
CA ASN A 170 -0.14 2.66 25.03
C ASN A 170 -0.64 4.05 24.56
N SER A 171 -1.86 4.11 24.01
CA SER A 171 -2.56 5.35 23.61
C SER A 171 -3.76 5.69 24.51
N LEU A 172 -4.06 4.82 25.48
CA LEU A 172 -4.90 5.06 26.65
C LEU A 172 -4.01 5.54 27.80
#